data_AF-A0A944G9J2-F1
#
_entry.id   AF-A0A944G9J2-F1
#
_cell.length_a   1.000
_cell.length_b   1.000
_cell.length_c   1.000
_cell.angle_alpha   90.00
_cell.angle_beta   90.00
_cell.angle_gamma   90.00
#
_symmetry.space_group_name_H-M   'P 1'
#
loop_
_entity.id
_entity.type
_entity.pdbx_description
1 polymer ?
#
loop_
_entity_poly.entity_id
_entity_poly.type
_entity_poly.pdbx_seq_one_letter_code
_entity_poly.pdbx_strand_id
1 'polypeptide(L)'
;MKTKKYLIVYHYEDNDGCLSAAMIEHYILHNLAVGQEKIIDRYPANYNKLSEEFEGHPIHFNEYFSQYDVIIMTDISFNNPKLMKKLNNIEGTQLVWIDHHKPIIDASYKYRFDDIVGERNTDRSAILNMYKYLYDSFGTKYNEKQIPIILRYLSGWDSWSYEREELRFDDCRAVNEGVTSYYRLDIDKFIEDMDFFLNSGESSPHLQHLKDKGNEIIKIKDENDKTFCEKCCEFGWHVGDFRTAVACVTSGGTNSITFKSLRGKADNAIVFKREANGNWIISLYNINDDHIFHCGEYLKEVYCGGGHEGAAGCTIKDIDTIYKMFKDKRI
;
A
#
# COMPACT_ATOMS: atom_id res chain seq x y z
N MET A 1 4.55 -37.32 -5.50
CA MET A 1 4.32 -36.24 -4.52
C MET A 1 2.83 -35.90 -4.58
N LYS A 2 2.17 -35.68 -3.44
CA LYS A 2 0.77 -35.22 -3.44
C LYS A 2 0.74 -33.81 -4.03
N THR A 3 -0.15 -33.58 -4.99
CA THR A 3 -0.42 -32.25 -5.52
C THR A 3 -0.93 -31.36 -4.38
N LYS A 4 -0.23 -30.25 -4.10
CA LYS A 4 -0.63 -29.28 -3.06
C LYS A 4 -1.62 -28.28 -3.65
N LYS A 5 -2.72 -27.97 -2.96
CA LYS A 5 -3.65 -26.86 -3.30
C LYS A 5 -3.19 -25.56 -2.64
N TYR A 6 -3.11 -24.49 -3.43
CA TYR A 6 -2.66 -23.16 -3.02
C TYR A 6 -3.82 -22.17 -2.99
N LEU A 7 -3.77 -21.25 -2.03
CA LEU A 7 -4.58 -20.02 -2.02
C LEU A 7 -3.63 -18.82 -1.99
N ILE A 8 -3.79 -17.89 -2.91
CA ILE A 8 -3.08 -16.60 -2.90
C ILE A 8 -4.07 -15.52 -2.48
N VAL A 9 -3.89 -14.98 -1.28
CA VAL A 9 -4.63 -13.83 -0.75
C VAL A 9 -3.77 -12.59 -0.95
N TYR A 10 -4.31 -11.55 -1.57
CA TYR A 10 -3.53 -10.36 -1.93
C TYR A 10 -4.36 -9.08 -1.88
N HIS A 11 -3.68 -7.95 -1.68
CA HIS A 11 -4.30 -6.64 -1.79
C HIS A 11 -4.61 -6.32 -3.28
N TYR A 12 -5.88 -6.14 -3.65
CA TYR A 12 -6.24 -5.95 -5.07
C TYR A 12 -6.23 -4.48 -5.54
N GLU A 13 -5.93 -3.51 -4.67
CA GLU A 13 -6.22 -2.09 -4.93
C GLU A 13 -5.03 -1.33 -5.56
N ASP A 14 -3.86 -1.94 -5.63
CA ASP A 14 -2.64 -1.33 -6.17
C ASP A 14 -1.71 -2.34 -6.86
N ASN A 15 -0.59 -1.83 -7.38
CA ASN A 15 0.39 -2.66 -8.05
C ASN A 15 1.18 -3.55 -7.08
N ASP A 16 1.32 -3.18 -5.80
CA ASP A 16 2.17 -3.90 -4.86
C ASP A 16 1.56 -5.27 -4.53
N GLY A 17 0.28 -5.28 -4.16
CA GLY A 17 -0.46 -6.52 -3.93
C GLY A 17 -0.70 -7.33 -5.20
N CYS A 18 -1.11 -6.71 -6.31
CA CYS A 18 -1.38 -7.44 -7.56
C CYS A 18 -0.11 -8.04 -8.19
N LEU A 19 1.00 -7.30 -8.26
CA LEU A 19 2.22 -7.79 -8.90
C LEU A 19 2.95 -8.81 -8.02
N SER A 20 2.95 -8.63 -6.70
CA SER A 20 3.52 -9.64 -5.79
C SER A 20 2.74 -10.96 -5.86
N ALA A 21 1.41 -10.91 -5.98
CA ALA A 21 0.56 -12.08 -6.20
C ALA A 21 0.83 -12.76 -7.56
N ALA A 22 0.93 -11.98 -8.63
CA ALA A 22 1.30 -12.50 -9.95
C ALA A 22 2.67 -13.19 -9.94
N MET A 23 3.64 -12.62 -9.23
CA MET A 23 5.01 -13.13 -9.17
C MET A 23 5.08 -14.51 -8.52
N ILE A 24 4.39 -14.70 -7.39
CA ILE A 24 4.36 -16.01 -6.73
C ILE A 24 3.58 -17.04 -7.53
N GLU A 25 2.47 -16.64 -8.18
CA GLU A 25 1.71 -17.55 -9.03
C GLU A 25 2.55 -18.03 -10.22
N HIS A 26 3.21 -17.11 -10.91
CA HIS A 26 4.14 -17.43 -11.99
C HIS A 26 5.25 -18.38 -11.50
N TYR A 27 5.84 -18.12 -10.33
CA TYR A 27 6.85 -19.01 -9.74
C TYR A 27 6.30 -20.43 -9.46
N ILE A 28 5.09 -20.55 -8.92
CA ILE A 28 4.47 -21.87 -8.65
C ILE A 28 4.27 -22.64 -9.96
N LEU A 29 3.75 -21.97 -10.99
CA LEU A 29 3.46 -22.59 -12.29
C LEU A 29 4.73 -22.99 -13.04
N HIS A 30 5.76 -22.14 -13.05
CA HIS A 30 6.92 -22.31 -13.93
C HIS A 30 8.16 -22.88 -13.24
N ASN A 31 8.36 -22.63 -11.94
CA ASN A 31 9.57 -23.05 -11.22
C ASN A 31 9.34 -24.27 -10.33
N LEU A 32 8.15 -24.41 -9.74
CA LEU A 32 7.81 -25.59 -8.92
C LEU A 32 7.22 -26.75 -9.75
N ALA A 33 6.98 -26.53 -11.05
CA ALA A 33 6.44 -27.51 -12.00
C ALA A 33 5.16 -28.21 -11.50
N VAL A 34 4.31 -27.47 -10.77
CA VAL A 34 2.98 -27.93 -10.38
C VAL A 34 2.11 -27.91 -11.65
N GLY A 35 1.62 -29.07 -12.10
CA GLY A 35 0.89 -29.19 -13.37
C GLY A 35 -0.30 -28.22 -13.50
N GLN A 36 -0.64 -27.82 -14.73
CA GLN A 36 -1.58 -26.74 -15.08
C GLN A 36 -3.07 -26.95 -14.69
N GLU A 37 -3.41 -28.00 -13.96
CA GLU A 37 -4.78 -28.18 -13.46
C GLU A 37 -5.03 -27.31 -12.22
N LYS A 38 -6.28 -26.88 -12.02
CA LYS A 38 -6.78 -25.92 -11.00
C LYS A 38 -6.31 -26.22 -9.57
N ILE A 39 -5.10 -25.75 -9.27
CA ILE A 39 -4.42 -25.98 -8.00
C ILE A 39 -4.22 -24.67 -7.23
N ILE A 40 -4.35 -23.52 -7.89
CA ILE A 40 -4.13 -22.19 -7.31
C ILE A 40 -5.47 -21.44 -7.36
N ASP A 41 -6.02 -21.14 -6.20
CA ASP A 41 -7.14 -20.20 -6.06
C ASP A 41 -6.58 -18.82 -5.71
N ARG A 42 -7.20 -17.77 -6.27
CA ARG A 42 -6.88 -16.36 -5.99
C ARG A 42 -7.99 -15.75 -5.15
N TYR A 43 -7.63 -15.03 -4.10
CA TYR A 43 -8.57 -14.29 -3.27
C TYR A 43 -8.15 -12.81 -3.22
N PRO A 44 -8.69 -11.97 -4.14
CA PRO A 44 -8.49 -10.53 -4.08
C PRO A 44 -9.17 -9.97 -2.84
N ALA A 45 -8.40 -9.29 -1.99
CA ALA A 45 -8.85 -8.75 -0.72
C ALA A 45 -8.48 -7.28 -0.52
N ASN A 46 -9.23 -6.62 0.36
CA ASN A 46 -8.82 -5.43 1.09
C ASN A 46 -9.17 -5.66 2.57
N TYR A 47 -8.72 -4.77 3.45
CA TYR A 47 -8.91 -4.95 4.89
C TYR A 47 -10.39 -5.07 5.28
N ASN A 48 -11.28 -4.29 4.65
CA ASN A 48 -12.71 -4.35 4.93
C ASN A 48 -13.31 -5.70 4.55
N LYS A 49 -12.98 -6.21 3.35
CA LYS A 49 -13.47 -7.49 2.86
C LYS A 49 -13.02 -8.65 3.76
N LEU A 50 -11.76 -8.66 4.19
CA LEU A 50 -11.27 -9.68 5.14
C LEU A 50 -12.01 -9.63 6.47
N SER A 51 -12.21 -8.43 7.00
CA SER A 51 -12.94 -8.26 8.26
C SER A 51 -14.40 -8.68 8.11
N GLU A 52 -15.11 -8.23 7.07
CA GLU A 52 -16.53 -8.54 6.86
C GLU A 52 -16.79 -10.03 6.65
N GLU A 53 -15.94 -10.73 5.90
CA GLU A 53 -16.17 -12.15 5.59
C GLU A 53 -15.77 -13.09 6.74
N PHE A 54 -14.74 -12.72 7.52
CA PHE A 54 -14.10 -13.65 8.44
C PHE A 54 -14.09 -13.22 9.90
N GLU A 55 -14.16 -11.93 10.22
CA GLU A 55 -14.23 -11.48 11.61
C GLU A 55 -15.64 -11.74 12.17
N GLY A 56 -15.70 -12.48 13.28
CA GLY A 56 -16.98 -12.89 13.88
C GLY A 56 -17.55 -14.21 13.35
N HIS A 57 -16.94 -14.82 12.32
CA HIS A 57 -17.40 -16.06 11.69
C HIS A 57 -16.39 -17.22 11.83
N PRO A 58 -16.14 -17.74 13.04
CA PRO A 58 -15.00 -18.64 13.31
C PRO A 58 -15.12 -20.03 12.66
N ILE A 59 -16.33 -20.53 12.42
CA ILE A 59 -16.58 -21.81 11.72
C ILE A 59 -16.22 -21.65 10.25
N HIS A 60 -16.76 -20.63 9.59
CA HIS A 60 -16.50 -20.32 8.19
C HIS A 60 -15.01 -20.11 7.90
N PHE A 61 -14.30 -19.41 8.79
CA PHE A 61 -12.85 -19.23 8.70
C PHE A 61 -12.09 -20.56 8.60
N ASN A 62 -12.37 -21.50 9.50
CA ASN A 62 -11.65 -22.78 9.50
C ASN A 62 -11.98 -23.61 8.26
N GLU A 63 -13.26 -23.75 7.94
CA GLU A 63 -13.73 -24.53 6.79
C GLU A 63 -13.15 -23.99 5.48
N TYR A 64 -13.11 -22.66 5.33
CA TYR A 64 -12.60 -22.02 4.11
C TYR A 64 -11.08 -22.19 3.94
N PHE A 65 -10.29 -22.07 5.00
CA PHE A 65 -8.83 -22.14 4.89
C PHE A 65 -8.29 -23.57 4.94
N SER A 66 -8.96 -24.50 5.64
CA SER A 66 -8.51 -25.90 5.77
C SER A 66 -8.57 -26.72 4.46
N GLN A 67 -9.22 -26.20 3.42
CA GLN A 67 -9.23 -26.84 2.09
C GLN A 67 -7.92 -26.61 1.31
N TYR A 68 -7.00 -25.79 1.81
CA TYR A 68 -5.73 -25.48 1.14
C TYR A 68 -4.55 -26.09 1.89
N ASP A 69 -3.59 -26.66 1.15
CA ASP A 69 -2.34 -27.17 1.72
C ASP A 69 -1.36 -26.00 1.97
N VAL A 70 -1.42 -24.94 1.15
CA VAL A 70 -0.59 -23.74 1.29
C VAL A 70 -1.45 -22.48 1.11
N ILE A 71 -1.33 -21.54 2.04
CA ILE A 71 -1.93 -20.21 1.94
C ILE A 71 -0.79 -19.20 1.87
N ILE A 72 -0.85 -18.32 0.88
CA ILE A 72 0.13 -17.25 0.68
C ILE A 72 -0.62 -15.94 0.82
N MET A 73 -0.25 -15.14 1.81
CA MET A 73 -0.76 -13.78 1.98
C MET A 73 0.34 -12.81 1.55
N THR A 74 0.06 -11.95 0.57
CA THR A 74 1.01 -10.96 0.07
C THR A 74 0.41 -9.57 0.09
N ASP A 75 1.16 -8.62 0.65
CA ASP A 75 0.74 -7.22 0.83
C ASP A 75 -0.55 -7.03 1.64
N ILE A 76 -0.96 -8.07 2.36
CA ILE A 76 -2.19 -8.02 3.15
C ILE A 76 -2.14 -9.01 4.29
N SER A 77 -2.87 -8.68 5.34
CA SER A 77 -3.03 -9.50 6.53
C SER A 77 -4.37 -9.19 7.20
N PHE A 78 -4.79 -10.06 8.11
CA PHE A 78 -5.88 -9.72 9.02
C PHE A 78 -5.39 -8.67 10.01
N ASN A 79 -6.09 -7.53 10.09
CA ASN A 79 -5.85 -6.51 11.11
C ASN A 79 -6.01 -7.07 12.53
N ASN A 80 -6.81 -8.12 12.70
CA ASN A 80 -6.94 -8.87 13.94
C ASN A 80 -5.78 -9.88 14.11
N PRO A 81 -4.81 -9.65 15.01
CA PRO A 81 -3.65 -10.52 15.16
C PRO A 81 -4.01 -11.93 15.65
N LYS A 82 -5.18 -12.09 16.30
CA LYS A 82 -5.68 -13.40 16.72
C LYS A 82 -6.10 -14.26 15.53
N LEU A 83 -6.62 -13.65 14.46
CA LEU A 83 -6.95 -14.36 13.22
C LEU A 83 -5.71 -14.77 12.45
N MET A 84 -4.69 -13.90 12.35
CA MET A 84 -3.39 -14.28 11.78
C MET A 84 -2.79 -15.49 12.50
N LYS A 85 -2.77 -15.44 13.84
CA LYS A 85 -2.30 -16.57 14.65
C LYS A 85 -3.15 -17.82 14.43
N LYS A 86 -4.47 -17.69 14.34
CA LYS A 86 -5.37 -18.81 14.09
C LYS A 86 -5.10 -19.44 12.72
N LEU A 87 -4.90 -18.64 11.68
CA LEU A 87 -4.54 -19.08 10.33
C LEU A 87 -3.26 -19.92 10.33
N ASN A 88 -2.23 -19.46 11.03
CA ASN A 88 -0.95 -20.16 11.15
C ASN A 88 -1.06 -21.53 11.88
N ASN A 89 -2.12 -21.74 12.66
CA ASN A 89 -2.33 -22.96 13.45
C ASN A 89 -3.34 -23.93 12.83
N ILE A 90 -3.78 -23.70 11.58
CA ILE A 90 -4.67 -24.65 10.89
C ILE A 90 -3.87 -25.90 10.55
N GLU A 91 -4.26 -27.04 11.11
CA GLU A 91 -3.58 -28.31 10.91
C GLU A 91 -3.59 -28.72 9.42
N GLY A 92 -2.42 -29.12 8.91
CA GLY A 92 -2.26 -29.53 7.51
C GLY A 92 -2.09 -28.38 6.52
N THR A 93 -2.18 -27.12 6.97
CA THR A 93 -2.02 -25.93 6.12
C THR A 93 -0.74 -25.18 6.46
N GLN A 94 0.08 -24.89 5.45
CA GLN A 94 1.24 -24.02 5.59
C GLN A 94 0.87 -22.58 5.24
N LEU A 95 1.10 -21.64 6.17
CA LEU A 95 0.98 -20.21 5.89
C LEU A 95 2.33 -19.63 5.46
N VAL A 96 2.33 -18.90 4.33
CA VAL A 96 3.40 -18.02 3.89
C VAL A 96 2.88 -16.59 3.93
N TRP A 97 3.62 -15.68 4.55
CA TRP A 97 3.21 -14.28 4.72
C TRP A 97 4.33 -13.33 4.29
N ILE A 98 4.06 -12.61 3.21
CA ILE A 98 4.94 -11.60 2.61
C ILE A 98 4.29 -10.24 2.81
N ASP A 99 4.91 -9.34 3.58
CA ASP A 99 4.25 -8.11 3.98
C ASP A 99 5.26 -7.02 4.36
N HIS A 100 4.83 -5.77 4.37
CA HIS A 100 5.60 -4.62 4.79
C HIS A 100 4.84 -3.70 5.76
N HIS A 101 3.57 -4.02 6.09
CA HIS A 101 2.75 -3.22 6.98
C HIS A 101 3.22 -3.31 8.45
N LYS A 102 3.90 -2.26 8.91
CA LYS A 102 4.48 -2.19 10.26
C LYS A 102 3.52 -2.56 11.40
N PRO A 103 2.26 -2.09 11.47
CA PRO A 103 1.40 -2.34 12.63
C PRO A 103 1.17 -3.83 12.92
N ILE A 104 0.91 -4.63 11.89
CA ILE A 104 0.67 -6.07 12.04
C ILE A 104 1.97 -6.85 12.23
N ILE A 105 3.08 -6.41 11.62
CA ILE A 105 4.41 -6.99 11.84
C ILE A 105 4.81 -6.79 13.31
N ASP A 106 4.66 -5.59 13.86
CA ASP A 106 4.91 -5.33 15.28
C ASP A 106 3.98 -6.17 16.18
N ALA A 107 2.72 -6.34 15.78
CA ALA A 107 1.80 -7.22 16.48
C ALA A 107 2.21 -8.70 16.41
N SER A 108 2.87 -9.16 15.34
CA SER A 108 3.31 -10.55 15.21
C SER A 108 4.24 -10.99 16.34
N TYR A 109 5.20 -10.14 16.73
CA TYR A 109 6.08 -10.38 17.88
C TYR A 109 5.31 -10.40 19.20
N LYS A 110 4.37 -9.48 19.37
CA LYS A 110 3.55 -9.39 20.59
C LYS A 110 2.65 -10.61 20.78
N TYR A 111 2.04 -11.08 19.69
CA TYR A 111 1.07 -12.19 19.71
C TYR A 111 1.71 -13.55 19.39
N ARG A 112 3.02 -13.58 19.11
CA ARG A 112 3.84 -14.78 18.81
C ARG A 112 3.32 -15.55 17.61
N PHE A 113 3.35 -14.89 16.45
CA PHE A 113 3.18 -15.51 15.13
C PHE A 113 4.22 -14.96 14.13
N ASP A 114 5.29 -14.37 14.64
CA ASP A 114 6.44 -13.87 13.88
C ASP A 114 7.26 -15.00 13.23
N ASP A 115 7.00 -16.26 13.61
CA ASP A 115 7.60 -17.48 13.07
C ASP A 115 6.95 -17.99 11.78
N ILE A 116 5.86 -17.38 11.31
CA ILE A 116 5.25 -17.68 10.00
C ILE A 116 6.34 -17.60 8.92
N VAL A 117 6.34 -18.52 7.95
CA VAL A 117 7.29 -18.50 6.83
C VAL A 117 7.04 -17.28 5.93
N GLY A 118 8.09 -16.62 5.46
CA GLY A 118 7.98 -15.50 4.51
C GLY A 118 8.85 -14.31 4.87
N GLU A 119 9.03 -13.41 3.92
CA GLU A 119 9.78 -12.17 4.08
C GLU A 119 8.85 -11.05 4.57
N ARG A 120 9.18 -10.43 5.71
CA ARG A 120 8.52 -9.22 6.17
C ARG A 120 9.54 -8.15 6.44
N ASN A 121 9.41 -7.03 5.73
CA ASN A 121 10.33 -5.90 5.88
C ASN A 121 9.60 -4.60 5.57
N THR A 122 9.63 -3.65 6.51
CA THR A 122 8.97 -2.34 6.42
C THR A 122 9.77 -1.33 5.59
N ASP A 123 11.01 -1.65 5.22
CA ASP A 123 11.89 -0.77 4.46
C ASP A 123 11.59 -0.74 2.96
N ARG A 124 10.76 -1.67 2.48
CA ARG A 124 10.47 -1.94 1.08
C ARG A 124 9.03 -2.41 0.94
N SER A 125 8.54 -2.51 -0.29
CA SER A 125 7.20 -2.99 -0.58
C SER A 125 7.11 -4.53 -0.62
N ALA A 126 5.91 -5.07 -0.67
CA ALA A 126 5.66 -6.50 -0.81
C ALA A 126 6.22 -7.07 -2.13
N ILE A 127 6.27 -6.31 -3.23
CA ILE A 127 6.94 -6.70 -4.48
C ILE A 127 8.39 -7.12 -4.23
N LEU A 128 9.16 -6.30 -3.51
CA LEU A 128 10.56 -6.63 -3.23
C LEU A 128 10.69 -7.72 -2.17
N ASN A 129 9.84 -7.73 -1.14
CA ASN A 129 9.83 -8.83 -0.19
C ASN A 129 9.54 -10.17 -0.88
N MET A 130 8.63 -10.19 -1.85
CA MET A 130 8.32 -11.35 -2.69
C MET A 130 9.50 -11.75 -3.58
N TYR A 131 10.11 -10.80 -4.29
CA TYR A 131 11.27 -11.08 -5.14
C TYR A 131 12.43 -11.66 -4.32
N LYS A 132 12.68 -11.14 -3.13
CA LYS A 132 13.70 -11.66 -2.20
C LYS A 132 13.39 -13.09 -1.82
N TYR A 133 12.16 -13.34 -1.38
CA TYR A 133 11.73 -14.66 -0.95
C TYR A 133 11.94 -15.71 -2.06
N LEU A 134 11.60 -15.39 -3.31
CA LEU A 134 11.60 -16.34 -4.43
C LEU A 134 12.91 -16.45 -5.21
N TYR A 135 13.60 -15.34 -5.44
CA TYR A 135 14.68 -15.24 -6.43
C TYR A 135 16.01 -14.75 -5.85
N ASP A 136 16.03 -14.36 -4.57
CA ASP A 136 17.21 -13.86 -3.90
C ASP A 136 17.18 -14.13 -2.38
N SER A 137 16.93 -15.38 -1.98
CA SER A 137 16.72 -15.74 -0.57
C SER A 137 17.93 -15.45 0.32
N PHE A 138 19.12 -15.24 -0.27
CA PHE A 138 20.36 -14.85 0.43
C PHE A 138 20.66 -13.35 0.36
N GLY A 139 19.86 -12.56 -0.38
CA GLY A 139 20.01 -11.10 -0.51
C GLY A 139 21.20 -10.66 -1.36
N THR A 140 21.79 -11.54 -2.16
CA THR A 140 22.98 -11.24 -2.97
C THR A 140 22.64 -10.21 -4.06
N LYS A 141 21.57 -10.44 -4.83
CA LYS A 141 21.15 -9.50 -5.88
C LYS A 141 20.70 -8.17 -5.29
N TYR A 142 20.07 -8.18 -4.13
CA TYR A 142 19.72 -6.97 -3.38
C TYR A 142 20.95 -6.14 -3.06
N ASN A 143 21.97 -6.77 -2.48
CA ASN A 143 23.19 -6.09 -2.07
C ASN A 143 24.01 -5.58 -3.28
N GLU A 144 23.93 -6.30 -4.40
CA GLU A 144 24.60 -5.95 -5.65
C GLU A 144 23.76 -5.05 -6.58
N LYS A 145 22.55 -4.64 -6.15
CA LYS A 145 21.58 -3.85 -6.93
C LYS A 145 21.23 -4.45 -8.30
N GLN A 146 21.19 -5.76 -8.38
CA GLN A 146 20.85 -6.54 -9.58
C GLN A 146 19.36 -6.90 -9.65
N ILE A 147 18.53 -6.25 -8.86
CA ILE A 147 17.07 -6.40 -8.92
C ILE A 147 16.57 -5.74 -10.21
N PRO A 148 15.63 -6.35 -10.94
CA PRO A 148 15.00 -5.73 -12.11
C PRO A 148 14.49 -4.33 -11.79
N ILE A 149 14.83 -3.36 -12.65
CA ILE A 149 14.68 -1.94 -12.33
C ILE A 149 13.20 -1.56 -12.15
N ILE A 150 12.28 -2.18 -12.89
CA ILE A 150 10.85 -1.89 -12.76
C ILE A 150 10.31 -2.25 -11.38
N LEU A 151 10.79 -3.35 -10.77
CA LEU A 151 10.37 -3.75 -9.42
C LEU A 151 10.87 -2.73 -8.39
N ARG A 152 12.06 -2.17 -8.60
CA ARG A 152 12.60 -1.09 -7.76
C ARG A 152 11.79 0.21 -7.90
N TYR A 153 11.39 0.59 -9.12
CA TYR A 153 10.51 1.75 -9.33
C TYR A 153 9.16 1.58 -8.61
N LEU A 154 8.52 0.42 -8.75
CA LEU A 154 7.22 0.15 -8.13
C LEU A 154 7.32 0.09 -6.60
N SER A 155 8.31 -0.60 -6.05
CA SER A 155 8.54 -0.59 -4.60
C SER A 155 8.94 0.78 -4.06
N GLY A 156 9.75 1.53 -4.80
CA GLY A 156 10.17 2.88 -4.43
C GLY A 156 9.00 3.86 -4.39
N TRP A 157 8.00 3.65 -5.24
CA TRP A 157 6.73 4.37 -5.19
C TRP A 157 5.90 3.96 -3.98
N ASP A 158 5.67 2.67 -3.81
CA ASP A 158 4.75 2.14 -2.80
C ASP A 158 5.23 2.41 -1.36
N SER A 159 6.47 2.02 -1.06
CA SER A 159 7.06 2.14 0.27
C SER A 159 7.80 3.46 0.52
N TRP A 160 7.72 4.42 -0.41
CA TRP A 160 8.48 5.68 -0.40
C TRP A 160 10.01 5.47 -0.26
N SER A 161 10.52 4.33 -0.72
CA SER A 161 11.93 3.94 -0.60
C SER A 161 12.80 4.36 -1.80
N TYR A 162 12.31 5.24 -2.66
CA TYR A 162 12.99 5.63 -3.90
C TYR A 162 14.42 6.16 -3.69
N GLU A 163 14.68 6.96 -2.64
CA GLU A 163 16.04 7.46 -2.37
C GLU A 163 17.01 6.34 -2.00
N ARG A 164 16.55 5.38 -1.18
CA ARG A 164 17.31 4.18 -0.81
C ARG A 164 17.65 3.34 -2.04
N GLU A 165 16.72 3.30 -2.98
CA GLU A 165 16.89 2.64 -4.26
C GLU A 165 17.61 3.54 -5.29
N GLU A 166 18.11 4.72 -4.93
CA GLU A 166 18.82 5.65 -5.83
C GLU A 166 18.00 6.02 -7.08
N LEU A 167 16.68 6.08 -6.93
CA LEU A 167 15.73 6.44 -7.97
C LEU A 167 15.20 7.85 -7.74
N ARG A 168 14.69 8.46 -8.80
CA ARG A 168 13.97 9.74 -8.72
C ARG A 168 12.51 9.48 -8.42
N PHE A 169 11.94 10.21 -7.46
CA PHE A 169 10.52 10.14 -7.11
C PHE A 169 9.59 10.24 -8.32
N ASP A 170 9.80 11.24 -9.19
CA ASP A 170 8.96 11.45 -10.37
C ASP A 170 9.02 10.26 -11.35
N ASP A 171 10.16 9.56 -11.42
CA ASP A 171 10.31 8.37 -12.26
C ASP A 171 9.55 7.17 -11.68
N CYS A 172 9.63 6.95 -10.36
CA CYS A 172 8.82 5.92 -9.67
C CYS A 172 7.33 6.16 -9.87
N ARG A 173 6.88 7.42 -9.69
CA ARG A 173 5.49 7.83 -9.92
C ARG A 173 5.06 7.57 -11.36
N ALA A 174 5.88 7.97 -12.35
CA ALA A 174 5.59 7.75 -13.76
C ALA A 174 5.48 6.27 -14.11
N VAL A 175 6.42 5.44 -13.66
CA VAL A 175 6.35 3.99 -13.88
C VAL A 175 5.10 3.39 -13.23
N ASN A 176 4.79 3.75 -11.98
CA ASN A 176 3.61 3.26 -11.28
C ASN A 176 2.30 3.62 -12.02
N GLU A 177 2.15 4.87 -12.45
CA GLU A 177 0.97 5.32 -13.21
C GLU A 177 0.87 4.64 -14.58
N GLY A 178 2.00 4.48 -15.26
CA GLY A 178 2.10 3.77 -16.53
C GLY A 178 1.68 2.30 -16.42
N VAL A 179 2.23 1.59 -15.44
CA VAL A 179 1.90 0.19 -15.13
C VAL A 179 0.42 0.08 -14.77
N THR A 180 -0.07 0.91 -13.85
CA THR A 180 -1.51 0.91 -13.46
C THR A 180 -2.41 1.10 -14.68
N SER A 181 -2.09 2.04 -15.56
CA SER A 181 -2.91 2.32 -16.75
C SER A 181 -2.83 1.24 -17.83
N TYR A 182 -1.68 0.59 -17.97
CA TYR A 182 -1.46 -0.46 -18.96
C TYR A 182 -2.07 -1.80 -18.52
N TYR A 183 -1.72 -2.25 -17.31
CA TYR A 183 -2.15 -3.54 -16.77
C TYR A 183 -3.54 -3.47 -16.12
N ARG A 184 -3.99 -2.29 -15.66
CA ARG A 184 -5.29 -2.09 -15.00
C ARG A 184 -5.48 -2.97 -13.76
N LEU A 185 -4.40 -3.23 -13.04
CA LEU A 185 -4.35 -4.13 -11.88
C LEU A 185 -4.83 -5.56 -12.20
N ASP A 186 -4.80 -5.95 -13.48
CA ASP A 186 -5.19 -7.28 -13.94
C ASP A 186 -4.06 -8.28 -13.72
N ILE A 187 -4.26 -9.18 -12.76
CA ILE A 187 -3.26 -10.16 -12.36
C ILE A 187 -2.89 -11.13 -13.49
N ASP A 188 -3.83 -11.48 -14.37
CA ASP A 188 -3.56 -12.39 -15.49
C ASP A 188 -2.57 -11.75 -16.46
N LYS A 189 -2.73 -10.45 -16.74
CA LYS A 189 -1.77 -9.70 -17.56
C LYS A 189 -0.41 -9.55 -16.91
N PHE A 190 -0.36 -9.38 -15.58
CA PHE A 190 0.92 -9.37 -14.87
C PHE A 190 1.63 -10.72 -14.98
N ILE A 191 0.90 -11.84 -14.87
CA ILE A 191 1.46 -13.19 -15.01
C ILE A 191 1.96 -13.41 -16.44
N GLU A 192 1.18 -13.03 -17.46
CA GLU A 192 1.57 -13.14 -18.87
C GLU A 192 2.87 -12.38 -19.19
N ASP A 193 3.06 -11.19 -18.61
CA ASP A 193 4.25 -10.36 -18.82
C ASP A 193 5.32 -10.52 -17.73
N MET A 194 5.23 -11.53 -16.86
CA MET A 194 6.13 -11.66 -15.70
C MET A 194 7.61 -11.73 -16.09
N ASP A 195 7.92 -12.37 -17.23
CA ASP A 195 9.29 -12.40 -17.76
C ASP A 195 9.86 -11.00 -18.05
N PHE A 196 9.02 -10.06 -18.50
CA PHE A 196 9.43 -8.66 -18.64
C PHE A 196 9.74 -8.05 -17.26
N PHE A 197 8.87 -8.25 -16.27
CA PHE A 197 9.10 -7.72 -14.93
C PHE A 197 10.39 -8.27 -14.29
N LEU A 198 10.65 -9.56 -14.46
CA LEU A 198 11.80 -10.25 -13.87
C LEU A 198 13.12 -10.02 -14.61
N ASN A 199 13.10 -9.52 -15.84
CA ASN A 199 14.30 -9.37 -16.67
C ASN A 199 14.50 -7.94 -17.24
N SER A 200 13.60 -7.00 -16.95
CA SER A 200 13.72 -5.63 -17.46
C SER A 200 14.92 -4.88 -16.86
N GLY A 201 15.74 -4.35 -17.77
CA GLY A 201 16.77 -3.36 -17.45
C GLY A 201 16.31 -1.93 -17.77
N GLU A 202 17.14 -0.95 -17.39
CA GLU A 202 16.86 0.48 -17.58
C GLU A 202 16.60 0.87 -19.04
N SER A 203 17.31 0.26 -19.98
CA SER A 203 17.18 0.53 -21.41
C SER A 203 16.01 -0.20 -22.08
N SER A 204 15.10 -0.81 -21.32
CA SER A 204 13.97 -1.55 -21.88
C SER A 204 12.99 -0.62 -22.62
N PRO A 205 12.71 -0.85 -23.92
CA PRO A 205 11.73 -0.04 -24.66
C PRO A 205 10.33 -0.09 -24.04
N HIS A 206 9.94 -1.23 -23.46
CA HIS A 206 8.63 -1.39 -22.82
C HIS A 206 8.56 -0.60 -21.51
N LEU A 207 9.63 -0.60 -20.71
CA LEU A 207 9.71 0.25 -19.51
C LEU A 207 9.62 1.74 -19.89
N GLN A 208 10.32 2.16 -20.94
CA GLN A 208 10.24 3.54 -21.41
C GLN A 208 8.82 3.90 -21.86
N HIS A 209 8.14 3.01 -22.58
CA HIS A 209 6.75 3.20 -22.98
C HIS A 209 5.81 3.39 -21.78
N LEU A 210 5.95 2.54 -20.74
CA LEU A 210 5.18 2.67 -19.51
C LEU A 210 5.45 4.02 -18.82
N LYS A 211 6.72 4.41 -18.71
CA LYS A 211 7.12 5.69 -18.12
C LYS A 211 6.55 6.89 -18.88
N ASP A 212 6.61 6.89 -20.21
CA ASP A 212 6.07 7.97 -21.05
C ASP A 212 4.55 8.11 -20.87
N LYS A 213 3.83 6.99 -20.90
CA LYS A 213 2.39 6.95 -20.64
C LYS A 213 2.04 7.47 -19.24
N GLY A 214 2.83 7.09 -18.24
CA GLY A 214 2.66 7.59 -16.87
C GLY A 214 2.85 9.10 -16.77
N ASN A 215 3.87 9.66 -17.44
CA ASN A 215 4.11 11.10 -17.47
C ASN A 215 2.94 11.88 -18.08
N GLU A 216 2.33 11.38 -19.15
CA GLU A 216 1.15 11.99 -19.76
C GLU A 216 -0.03 12.05 -18.77
N ILE A 217 -0.28 10.96 -18.05
CA ILE A 217 -1.33 10.87 -17.04
C ILE A 217 -1.04 11.82 -15.87
N ILE A 218 0.20 11.82 -15.38
CA ILE A 218 0.63 12.66 -14.26
C ILE A 218 0.44 14.13 -14.59
N LYS A 219 0.77 14.56 -15.81
CA LYS A 219 0.58 15.96 -16.22
C LYS A 219 -0.87 16.41 -16.04
N ILE A 220 -1.81 15.58 -16.49
CA ILE A 220 -3.25 15.86 -16.35
C ILE A 220 -3.67 15.85 -14.87
N LYS A 221 -3.20 14.87 -14.09
CA LYS A 221 -3.47 14.78 -12.65
C LYS A 221 -2.95 16.02 -11.89
N ASP A 222 -1.71 16.43 -12.14
CA ASP A 222 -1.08 17.58 -11.49
C ASP A 222 -1.79 18.90 -11.87
N GLU A 223 -2.24 19.05 -13.12
CA GLU A 223 -3.04 20.20 -13.55
C GLU A 223 -4.42 20.24 -12.85
N ASN A 224 -5.07 19.08 -12.70
CA ASN A 224 -6.33 18.96 -11.98
C ASN A 224 -6.16 19.25 -10.48
N ASP A 225 -5.13 18.68 -9.85
CA ASP A 225 -4.81 18.87 -8.43
C ASP A 225 -4.46 20.34 -8.14
N LYS A 226 -3.70 20.98 -9.04
CA LYS A 226 -3.45 22.43 -8.97
C LYS A 226 -4.76 23.22 -9.05
N THR A 227 -5.61 22.91 -10.02
CA THR A 227 -6.91 23.59 -10.18
C THR A 227 -7.81 23.38 -8.96
N PHE A 228 -7.81 22.18 -8.39
CA PHE A 228 -8.51 21.87 -7.14
C PHE A 228 -7.97 22.71 -6.00
N CYS A 229 -6.65 22.79 -5.83
CA CYS A 229 -6.03 23.61 -4.79
C CYS A 229 -6.42 25.09 -4.94
N GLU A 230 -6.37 25.63 -6.16
CA GLU A 230 -6.70 27.04 -6.43
C GLU A 230 -8.17 27.38 -6.16
N LYS A 231 -9.09 26.44 -6.37
CA LYS A 231 -10.54 26.68 -6.27
C LYS A 231 -11.15 26.25 -4.95
N CYS A 232 -10.57 25.26 -4.29
CA CYS A 232 -11.20 24.56 -3.17
C CYS A 232 -10.41 24.66 -1.86
N CYS A 233 -9.15 25.10 -1.88
CA CYS A 233 -8.38 25.28 -0.66
C CYS A 233 -8.43 26.73 -0.18
N GLU A 234 -8.62 26.87 1.13
CA GLU A 234 -8.61 28.16 1.83
C GLU A 234 -7.31 28.30 2.65
N PHE A 235 -6.60 29.41 2.46
CA PHE A 235 -5.41 29.76 3.25
C PHE A 235 -5.77 30.40 4.59
N GLY A 236 -4.80 30.44 5.51
CA GLY A 236 -4.93 31.07 6.82
C GLY A 236 -5.42 30.13 7.92
N TRP A 237 -5.44 28.83 7.63
CA TRP A 237 -5.63 27.79 8.63
C TRP A 237 -4.34 27.53 9.39
N HIS A 238 -4.45 26.87 10.54
CA HIS A 238 -3.30 26.50 11.36
C HIS A 238 -3.40 25.06 11.86
N VAL A 239 -2.24 24.44 12.03
CA VAL A 239 -2.07 23.17 12.75
C VAL A 239 -1.32 23.47 14.04
N GLY A 240 -2.00 23.26 15.17
CA GLY A 240 -1.52 23.74 16.46
C GLY A 240 -1.35 25.26 16.49
N ASP A 241 -0.35 25.74 17.24
CA ASP A 241 -0.13 27.17 17.46
C ASP A 241 0.81 27.85 16.44
N PHE A 242 1.55 27.07 15.64
CA PHE A 242 2.75 27.60 14.95
C PHE A 242 2.83 27.28 13.46
N ARG A 243 2.07 26.30 12.94
CA ARG A 243 2.18 25.89 11.53
C ARG A 243 1.08 26.47 10.71
N THR A 244 1.44 27.03 9.56
CA THR A 244 0.50 27.56 8.58
C THR A 244 -0.11 26.43 7.77
N ALA A 245 -1.39 26.55 7.43
CA ALA A 245 -2.08 25.52 6.68
C ALA A 245 -3.05 26.10 5.66
N VAL A 246 -3.37 25.23 4.70
CA VAL A 246 -4.58 25.34 3.89
C VAL A 246 -5.60 24.32 4.34
N ALA A 247 -6.87 24.61 4.16
CA ALA A 247 -7.93 23.63 4.38
C ALA A 247 -8.89 23.52 3.20
N CYS A 248 -9.44 22.34 2.97
CA CYS A 248 -10.50 22.13 2.00
C CYS A 248 -11.54 21.13 2.52
N VAL A 249 -12.75 21.21 1.96
CA VAL A 249 -13.82 20.24 2.18
C VAL A 249 -14.04 19.49 0.88
N THR A 250 -13.97 18.16 0.89
CA THR A 250 -14.14 17.35 -0.32
C THR A 250 -14.77 15.99 -0.01
N SER A 251 -15.44 15.41 -1.00
CA SER A 251 -15.92 14.02 -0.97
C SER A 251 -14.93 13.04 -1.62
N GLY A 252 -14.02 13.55 -2.46
CA GLY A 252 -13.01 12.75 -3.17
C GLY A 252 -11.81 12.34 -2.30
N GLY A 253 -11.03 11.38 -2.79
CA GLY A 253 -9.74 11.04 -2.19
C GLY A 253 -8.72 12.15 -2.43
N THR A 254 -7.84 12.35 -1.45
CA THR A 254 -6.69 13.27 -1.54
C THR A 254 -5.48 12.59 -0.91
N ASN A 255 -4.29 13.04 -1.27
CA ASN A 255 -3.05 12.65 -0.62
C ASN A 255 -2.07 13.84 -0.62
N SER A 256 -0.85 13.64 -0.11
CA SER A 256 0.18 14.69 -0.06
C SER A 256 0.50 15.27 -1.45
N ILE A 257 0.44 14.46 -2.51
CA ILE A 257 0.77 14.88 -3.89
C ILE A 257 -0.27 15.86 -4.42
N THR A 258 -1.53 15.74 -4.04
CA THR A 258 -2.60 16.71 -4.40
C THR A 258 -2.19 18.15 -4.08
N PHE A 259 -1.43 18.35 -3.00
CA PHE A 259 -1.02 19.68 -2.54
C PHE A 259 0.37 20.11 -3.03
N LYS A 260 1.01 19.37 -3.95
CA LYS A 260 2.37 19.67 -4.48
C LYS A 260 2.49 21.10 -5.02
N SER A 261 1.44 21.63 -5.64
CA SER A 261 1.39 23.00 -6.20
C SER A 261 1.42 24.12 -5.14
N LEU A 262 1.25 23.75 -3.86
CA LEU A 262 1.22 24.65 -2.72
C LEU A 262 2.54 24.66 -1.92
N ARG A 263 3.55 23.88 -2.33
CA ARG A 263 4.88 23.86 -1.70
C ARG A 263 5.46 25.26 -1.54
N GLY A 264 5.99 25.54 -0.36
CA GLY A 264 6.51 26.85 0.03
C GLY A 264 5.46 27.94 0.29
N LYS A 265 4.16 27.65 0.19
CA LYS A 265 3.07 28.61 0.50
C LYS A 265 2.36 28.34 1.82
N ALA A 266 2.44 27.11 2.32
CA ALA A 266 1.92 26.68 3.60
C ALA A 266 2.73 25.45 4.06
N ASP A 267 2.63 25.13 5.35
CA ASP A 267 3.32 23.97 5.93
C ASP A 267 2.49 22.70 5.78
N ASN A 268 1.17 22.81 5.97
CA ASN A 268 0.25 21.68 6.03
C ASN A 268 -1.01 21.87 5.20
N ALA A 269 -1.62 20.75 4.81
CA ALA A 269 -2.96 20.70 4.23
C ALA A 269 -3.90 19.91 5.13
N ILE A 270 -5.07 20.48 5.40
CA ILE A 270 -6.15 19.89 6.20
C ILE A 270 -7.32 19.57 5.28
N VAL A 271 -7.76 18.32 5.25
CA VAL A 271 -8.87 17.89 4.41
C VAL A 271 -10.00 17.39 5.29
N PHE A 272 -11.15 18.05 5.17
CA PHE A 272 -12.38 17.64 5.83
C PHE A 272 -13.25 16.85 4.85
N LYS A 273 -13.62 15.63 5.23
CA LYS A 273 -14.55 14.78 4.48
C LYS A 273 -15.69 14.34 5.37
N ARG A 274 -16.93 14.55 4.91
CA ARG A 274 -18.13 14.08 5.61
C ARG A 274 -18.51 12.70 5.11
N GLU A 275 -18.64 11.75 6.02
CA GLU A 275 -19.11 10.39 5.74
C GLU A 275 -20.64 10.29 5.73
N ALA A 276 -21.17 9.26 5.07
CA ALA A 276 -22.61 8.99 5.01
C ALA A 276 -23.23 8.69 6.39
N ASN A 277 -22.44 8.15 7.32
CA ASN A 277 -22.84 7.89 8.70
C ASN A 277 -22.92 9.16 9.57
N GLY A 278 -22.58 10.34 9.00
CA GLY A 278 -22.60 11.63 9.68
C GLY A 278 -21.27 12.04 10.33
N ASN A 279 -20.30 11.12 10.44
CA ASN A 279 -18.97 11.42 10.97
C ASN A 279 -18.14 12.27 10.00
N TRP A 280 -17.09 12.88 10.53
CA TRP A 280 -16.09 13.60 9.75
C TRP A 280 -14.75 12.87 9.79
N ILE A 281 -14.14 12.70 8.64
CA ILE A 281 -12.74 12.35 8.51
C ILE A 281 -11.96 13.65 8.33
N ILE A 282 -10.90 13.79 9.12
CA ILE A 282 -9.90 14.83 8.93
C ILE A 282 -8.63 14.14 8.46
N SER A 283 -8.09 14.55 7.32
CA SER A 283 -6.75 14.16 6.88
C SER A 283 -5.79 15.35 7.00
N LEU A 284 -4.58 15.08 7.44
CA LEU A 284 -3.52 16.06 7.63
C LEU A 284 -2.29 15.61 6.84
N TYR A 285 -1.78 16.50 5.99
CA TYR A 285 -0.60 16.25 5.16
C TYR A 285 0.46 17.32 5.39
N ASN A 286 1.73 16.90 5.40
CA ASN A 286 2.83 17.82 5.16
C ASN A 286 2.86 18.15 3.67
N ILE A 287 2.92 19.44 3.33
CA ILE A 287 3.03 19.90 1.94
C ILE A 287 4.50 19.91 1.51
N ASN A 288 5.37 20.31 2.44
CA ASN A 288 6.81 20.40 2.24
C ASN A 288 7.50 19.13 2.71
N ASP A 289 8.54 18.71 1.99
CA ASP A 289 9.30 17.49 2.25
C ASP A 289 10.43 17.77 3.28
N ASP A 290 10.08 18.38 4.42
CA ASP A 290 11.06 18.84 5.43
C ASP A 290 11.19 17.93 6.66
N HIS A 291 10.27 16.96 6.85
CA HIS A 291 10.26 16.03 7.99
C HIS A 291 10.32 16.72 9.37
N ILE A 292 9.84 17.96 9.47
CA ILE A 292 9.90 18.73 10.73
C ILE A 292 8.71 18.39 11.65
N PHE A 293 7.62 17.91 11.08
CA PHE A 293 6.35 17.72 11.79
C PHE A 293 5.78 16.34 11.55
N HIS A 294 5.48 15.61 12.63
CA HIS A 294 4.90 14.28 12.54
C HIS A 294 3.36 14.35 12.64
N CYS A 295 2.69 14.34 11.48
CA CYS A 295 1.23 14.37 11.38
C CYS A 295 0.54 13.29 12.24
N GLY A 296 1.08 12.06 12.20
CA GLY A 296 0.53 10.92 12.94
C GLY A 296 0.53 11.10 14.46
N GLU A 297 1.65 11.52 15.04
CA GLU A 297 1.78 11.77 16.47
C GLU A 297 0.86 12.92 16.91
N TYR A 298 0.83 14.02 16.15
CA TYR A 298 -0.06 15.15 16.44
C TYR A 298 -1.54 14.73 16.51
N LEU A 299 -2.05 14.08 15.47
CA LEU A 299 -3.46 13.67 15.46
C LEU A 299 -3.77 12.60 16.51
N LYS A 300 -2.80 11.74 16.84
CA LYS A 300 -2.95 10.75 17.92
C LYS A 300 -3.11 11.43 19.27
N GLU A 301 -2.30 12.44 19.57
CA GLU A 301 -2.33 13.18 20.84
C GLU A 301 -3.59 14.03 20.99
N VAL A 302 -4.00 14.72 19.93
CA VAL A 302 -5.06 15.74 20.01
C VAL A 302 -6.45 15.17 19.69
N TYR A 303 -6.54 14.20 18.77
CA TYR A 303 -7.82 13.74 18.21
C TYR A 303 -7.99 12.22 18.17
N CYS A 304 -7.16 11.46 18.91
CA CYS A 304 -7.18 10.00 18.91
C CYS A 304 -7.05 9.40 17.49
N GLY A 305 -6.38 10.12 16.58
CA GLY A 305 -6.08 9.68 15.23
C GLY A 305 -4.78 8.88 15.15
N GLY A 306 -4.19 8.91 13.97
CA GLY A 306 -2.87 8.32 13.73
C GLY A 306 -2.49 8.37 12.26
N GLY A 307 -1.26 7.93 11.98
CA GLY A 307 -0.72 7.88 10.62
C GLY A 307 0.79 7.97 10.62
N HIS A 308 1.33 8.26 9.45
CA HIS A 308 2.75 8.46 9.23
C HIS A 308 3.17 9.91 9.53
N GLU A 309 4.47 10.14 9.47
CA GLU A 309 5.06 11.46 9.66
C GLU A 309 4.48 12.49 8.66
N GLY A 310 4.44 12.15 7.37
CA GLY A 310 3.98 13.05 6.31
C GLY A 310 2.47 13.11 6.10
N ALA A 311 1.71 12.14 6.60
CA ALA A 311 0.28 11.99 6.33
C ALA A 311 -0.44 11.22 7.44
N ALA A 312 -1.52 11.78 7.96
CA ALA A 312 -2.31 11.16 9.02
C ALA A 312 -3.80 11.48 8.90
N GLY A 313 -4.62 10.76 9.66
CA GLY A 313 -6.04 11.06 9.76
C GLY A 313 -6.66 10.76 11.11
N CYS A 314 -7.84 11.32 11.35
CA CYS A 314 -8.70 10.99 12.47
C CYS A 314 -10.18 11.02 12.06
N THR A 315 -11.02 10.38 12.87
CA THR A 315 -12.48 10.44 12.73
C THR A 315 -13.07 11.23 13.89
N ILE A 316 -13.75 12.33 13.57
CA ILE A 316 -14.46 13.17 14.52
C ILE A 316 -15.97 12.87 14.40
N LYS A 317 -16.55 12.44 15.52
CA LYS A 317 -18.00 12.13 15.63
C LYS A 317 -18.81 13.31 16.17
N ASP A 318 -18.16 14.19 16.90
CA ASP A 318 -18.78 15.36 17.51
C ASP A 318 -18.77 16.55 16.54
N ILE A 319 -19.96 17.03 16.18
CA ILE A 319 -20.11 18.14 15.24
C ILE A 319 -19.65 19.48 15.84
N ASP A 320 -19.74 19.64 17.16
CA ASP A 320 -19.34 20.88 17.83
C ASP A 320 -17.82 21.08 17.74
N THR A 321 -17.05 19.99 17.83
CA THR A 321 -15.61 19.98 17.55
C THR A 321 -15.31 20.49 16.14
N ILE A 322 -16.05 20.02 15.13
CA ILE A 322 -15.88 20.47 13.74
C ILE A 322 -16.25 21.95 13.58
N TYR A 323 -17.36 22.39 14.17
CA TYR A 323 -17.77 23.80 14.15
C TYR A 323 -16.70 24.70 14.76
N LYS A 324 -16.09 24.28 15.87
CA LYS A 324 -14.99 25.01 16.50
C LYS A 324 -13.78 25.11 15.59
N MET A 325 -13.38 24.02 14.94
CA MET A 325 -12.25 24.04 13.98
C MET A 325 -12.47 25.03 12.85
N PHE A 326 -13.67 25.04 12.25
CA PHE A 326 -14.02 26.00 11.19
C PHE A 326 -14.04 27.45 11.68
N LYS A 327 -14.57 27.69 12.89
CA LYS A 327 -14.63 29.02 13.48
C LYS A 327 -13.25 29.58 13.80
N ASP A 328 -12.38 28.75 14.37
CA ASP A 328 -11.03 29.13 14.81
C ASP A 328 -9.98 28.99 13.69
N LYS A 329 -10.37 28.38 12.56
CA LYS A 329 -9.49 28.00 11.43
C LYS A 329 -8.25 27.24 11.91
N ARG A 330 -8.48 26.24 12.76
CA ARG A 330 -7.42 25.51 13.44
C ARG A 330 -7.83 24.07 13.71
N ILE A 331 -6.87 23.16 13.57
CA ILE A 331 -6.91 21.84 14.20
C ILE A 331 -5.75 21.69 15.16
#